data_AF-A0A0D1ZA20-F1
#
_entry.id   AF-A0A0D1ZA20-F1
#
_cell.length_a   1.000
_cell.length_b   1.000
_cell.length_c   1.000
_cell.angle_alpha   90.00
_cell.angle_beta   90.00
_cell.angle_gamma   90.00
#
_symmetry.space_group_name_H-M   'P 1'
#
loop_
_entity.id
_entity.type
_entity.pdbx_description
1 polymer ?
#
loop_
_entity_poly.entity_id
_entity_poly.type
_entity_poly.pdbx_seq_one_letter_code
_entity_poly.pdbx_strand_id
1 'polypeptide(L)'
;MVNKTVRDALAAFVAERDWAQFHTPENLAKSISIEAGELLECFQWSSDADLARVREELADVLTYCLLLAERIGADPEQIILAKLEITRNKYPVDKARGRSTNNWPVVYVLDEGHGAAQGRPNGLRDIYVGESLNAVARMGQHLKSPQKQHLSTIRVIIDLTFNKSVCLDLESYLIQMLAGDGAYRVLNRNNGIIGSNYYQRDQYREGFRNVFVKLAQDGIFTRSIPAIENSDLFRLSPFKALTEDQANSVEQIVKGFLADLVRGVRSTIVIQGDPGTGKTVVAIFLMKLLLDIKTFTSLEDLDSDS
;
A
#
# COMPACT_ATOMS: atom_id res chain seq x y z
N MET A 1 21.54 -49.13 6.58
CA MET A 1 20.53 -48.38 5.82
C MET A 1 21.06 -46.96 5.66
N VAL A 2 21.36 -46.53 4.44
CA VAL A 2 21.74 -45.12 4.19
C VAL A 2 20.49 -44.30 4.46
N ASN A 3 20.57 -43.37 5.42
CA ASN A 3 19.46 -42.51 5.80
C ASN A 3 19.26 -41.51 4.65
N LYS A 4 18.33 -41.77 3.72
CA LYS A 4 18.04 -40.87 2.60
C LYS A 4 17.48 -39.58 3.17
N THR A 5 18.15 -38.47 2.92
CA THR A 5 17.64 -37.16 3.31
C THR A 5 16.49 -36.76 2.38
N VAL A 6 15.61 -35.84 2.82
CA VAL A 6 14.52 -35.31 1.98
C VAL A 6 15.08 -34.73 0.67
N ARG A 7 16.26 -34.09 0.73
CA ARG A 7 16.98 -33.61 -0.46
C ARG A 7 17.32 -34.73 -1.44
N ASP A 8 17.84 -35.87 -0.95
CA ASP A 8 18.18 -37.00 -1.82
C ASP A 8 16.95 -37.60 -2.50
N ALA A 9 15.83 -37.66 -1.77
CA ALA A 9 14.56 -38.13 -2.32
C ALA A 9 14.02 -37.18 -3.39
N LEU A 10 14.07 -35.86 -3.15
CA LEU A 10 13.66 -34.85 -4.13
C LEU A 10 14.57 -34.85 -5.36
N ALA A 11 15.88 -34.94 -5.19
CA ALA A 11 16.83 -34.99 -6.30
C ALA A 11 16.59 -36.22 -7.19
N ALA A 12 16.35 -37.39 -6.58
CA ALA A 12 15.97 -38.60 -7.31
C ALA A 12 14.64 -38.42 -8.06
N PHE A 13 13.62 -37.88 -7.39
CA PHE A 13 12.30 -37.66 -7.99
C PHE A 13 12.34 -36.74 -9.21
N VAL A 14 13.14 -35.67 -9.13
CA VAL A 14 13.35 -34.71 -10.23
C VAL A 14 14.14 -35.35 -11.37
N ALA A 15 15.20 -36.09 -11.06
CA ALA A 15 16.04 -36.76 -12.05
C ALA A 15 15.28 -37.84 -12.82
N GLU A 16 14.45 -38.64 -12.15
CA GLU A 16 13.60 -39.67 -12.76
C GLU A 16 12.64 -39.10 -13.83
N ARG A 17 12.29 -37.81 -13.71
CA ARG A 17 11.30 -37.14 -14.57
C ARG A 17 11.92 -36.15 -15.55
N ASP A 18 13.25 -35.99 -15.52
CA ASP A 18 13.98 -34.97 -16.29
C ASP A 18 13.42 -33.55 -16.06
N TRP A 19 12.92 -33.26 -14.85
CA TRP A 19 12.27 -31.99 -14.53
C TRP A 19 13.23 -30.85 -14.21
N ALA A 20 14.51 -31.17 -14.05
CA ALA A 20 15.55 -30.18 -13.75
C ALA A 20 15.59 -29.03 -14.80
N GLN A 21 15.20 -29.30 -16.05
CA GLN A 21 15.13 -28.29 -17.12
C GLN A 21 14.08 -27.20 -16.88
N PHE A 22 12.99 -27.49 -16.15
CA PHE A 22 11.91 -26.55 -15.86
C PHE A 22 12.13 -25.76 -14.57
N HIS A 23 13.09 -26.20 -13.74
CA HIS A 23 13.42 -25.64 -12.43
C HIS A 23 14.36 -24.42 -12.54
N THR A 24 13.93 -23.38 -13.26
CA THR A 24 14.59 -22.07 -13.17
C THR A 24 14.25 -21.40 -11.83
N PRO A 25 15.12 -20.53 -11.27
CA PRO A 25 14.80 -19.81 -10.04
C PRO A 25 13.47 -19.04 -10.11
N GLU A 26 13.18 -18.45 -11.27
CA GLU A 26 11.91 -17.76 -11.53
C GLU A 26 10.70 -18.70 -11.45
N ASN A 27 10.76 -19.86 -12.10
CA ASN A 27 9.65 -20.81 -12.09
C ASN A 27 9.40 -21.37 -10.70
N LEU A 28 10.47 -21.71 -9.97
CA LEU A 28 10.37 -22.21 -8.61
C LEU A 28 9.81 -21.16 -7.65
N ALA A 29 10.19 -19.88 -7.80
CA ALA A 29 9.62 -18.79 -7.02
C ALA A 29 8.11 -18.62 -7.30
N LYS A 30 7.68 -18.76 -8.56
CA LYS A 30 6.26 -18.76 -8.92
C LYS A 30 5.52 -19.94 -8.28
N SER A 31 6.07 -21.16 -8.36
CA SER A 31 5.49 -22.34 -7.70
C SER A 31 5.32 -22.13 -6.20
N ILE A 32 6.33 -21.61 -5.49
CA ILE A 32 6.22 -21.27 -4.06
C ILE A 32 5.03 -20.34 -3.80
N SER A 33 4.83 -19.33 -4.65
CA SER A 33 3.71 -18.40 -4.49
C SER A 33 2.35 -19.04 -4.76
N ILE A 34 2.28 -20.00 -5.67
CA ILE A 34 1.04 -20.74 -6.00
C ILE A 34 0.67 -21.63 -4.82
N GLU A 35 1.59 -22.49 -4.35
CA GLU A 35 1.32 -23.39 -3.23
C GLU A 35 1.06 -22.64 -1.91
N ALA A 36 1.70 -21.48 -1.71
CA ALA A 36 1.38 -20.63 -0.57
C ALA A 36 -0.05 -20.07 -0.63
N GLY A 37 -0.59 -19.89 -1.83
CA GLY A 37 -1.99 -19.58 -2.08
C GLY A 37 -2.90 -20.74 -1.71
N GLU A 38 -2.58 -21.97 -2.13
CA GLU A 38 -3.36 -23.18 -1.80
C GLU A 38 -3.36 -23.45 -0.28
N LEU A 39 -2.21 -23.24 0.38
CA LEU A 39 -2.11 -23.27 1.83
C LEU A 39 -3.00 -22.21 2.49
N LEU A 40 -3.07 -21.00 1.93
CA LEU A 40 -3.94 -19.94 2.42
C LEU A 40 -5.42 -20.28 2.23
N GLU A 41 -5.79 -20.94 1.13
CA GLU A 41 -7.17 -21.36 0.85
C GLU A 41 -7.75 -22.27 1.93
N CYS A 42 -6.90 -23.08 2.59
CA CYS A 42 -7.31 -23.90 3.73
C CYS A 42 -7.96 -23.06 4.85
N PHE A 43 -7.63 -21.77 4.96
CA PHE A 43 -8.12 -20.86 5.99
C PHE A 43 -9.05 -19.76 5.46
N GLN A 44 -9.41 -19.79 4.17
CA GLN A 44 -10.14 -18.68 3.51
C GLN A 44 -11.53 -18.41 4.11
N TRP A 45 -12.20 -19.46 4.60
CA TRP A 45 -13.61 -19.39 5.04
C TRP A 45 -13.79 -19.65 6.54
N SER A 46 -12.76 -20.15 7.21
CA SER A 46 -12.78 -20.46 8.64
C SER A 46 -11.36 -20.62 9.17
N SER A 47 -11.17 -20.33 10.45
CA SER A 47 -9.94 -20.70 11.18
C SER A 47 -9.88 -22.19 11.51
N ASP A 48 -11.00 -22.92 11.37
CA ASP A 48 -11.09 -24.36 11.56
C ASP A 48 -10.81 -25.07 10.23
N ALA A 49 -9.52 -25.22 9.91
CA ALA A 49 -9.05 -25.83 8.67
C ALA A 49 -8.82 -27.35 8.82
N ASP A 50 -9.00 -28.09 7.73
CA ASP A 50 -8.63 -29.49 7.67
C ASP A 50 -7.10 -29.64 7.75
N LEU A 51 -6.62 -30.14 8.89
CA LEU A 51 -5.20 -30.32 9.16
C LEU A 51 -4.52 -31.31 8.19
N ALA A 52 -5.25 -32.21 7.55
CA ALA A 52 -4.68 -33.09 6.53
C ALA A 52 -4.28 -32.26 5.31
N ARG A 53 -5.22 -31.47 4.78
CA ARG A 53 -4.96 -30.56 3.66
C ARG A 53 -3.88 -29.55 3.98
N VAL A 54 -3.92 -28.91 5.15
CA VAL A 54 -2.86 -27.95 5.57
C VAL A 54 -1.47 -28.58 5.54
N ARG A 55 -1.34 -29.86 5.90
CA ARG A 55 -0.04 -30.56 5.86
C ARG A 55 0.42 -30.85 4.44
N GLU A 56 -0.50 -31.14 3.53
CA GLU A 56 -0.21 -31.36 2.10
C GLU A 56 0.30 -30.06 1.47
N GLU A 57 -0.47 -28.97 1.55
CA GLU A 57 -0.07 -27.69 0.94
C GLU A 57 1.22 -27.13 1.57
N LEU A 58 1.41 -27.32 2.88
CA LEU A 58 2.66 -26.93 3.54
C LEU A 58 3.85 -27.76 3.03
N ALA A 59 3.66 -29.05 2.76
CA ALA A 59 4.71 -29.89 2.20
C ALA A 59 5.09 -29.45 0.78
N ASP A 60 4.13 -29.00 -0.02
CA ASP A 60 4.38 -28.50 -1.37
C ASP A 60 5.15 -27.16 -1.35
N VAL A 61 4.75 -26.22 -0.49
CA VAL A 61 5.51 -24.98 -0.25
C VAL A 61 6.96 -25.29 0.16
N LEU A 62 7.16 -26.19 1.12
CA LEU A 62 8.49 -26.58 1.57
C LEU A 62 9.30 -27.25 0.45
N THR A 63 8.66 -28.09 -0.36
CA THR A 63 9.30 -28.79 -1.48
C THR A 63 9.87 -27.80 -2.49
N TYR A 64 9.09 -26.83 -2.94
CA TYR A 64 9.58 -25.84 -3.89
C TYR A 64 10.62 -24.89 -3.28
N CYS A 65 10.52 -24.57 -1.99
CA CYS A 65 11.58 -23.84 -1.27
C CYS A 65 12.92 -24.61 -1.27
N LEU A 66 12.89 -25.92 -1.02
CA LEU A 66 14.09 -26.76 -1.05
C LEU A 66 14.69 -26.86 -2.45
N LEU A 67 13.84 -27.02 -3.49
CA LEU A 67 14.28 -27.04 -4.88
C LEU A 67 14.89 -25.71 -5.30
N LEU A 68 14.32 -24.58 -4.87
CA LEU A 68 14.86 -23.26 -5.14
C LEU A 68 16.22 -23.06 -4.46
N ALA A 69 16.33 -23.44 -3.19
CA ALA A 69 17.57 -23.35 -2.44
C ALA A 69 18.69 -24.14 -3.13
N GLU A 70 18.41 -25.36 -3.57
CA GLU A 70 19.35 -26.16 -4.35
C GLU A 70 19.75 -25.46 -5.65
N ARG A 71 18.76 -24.90 -6.38
CA ARG A 71 19.00 -24.25 -7.67
C ARG A 71 19.89 -23.01 -7.56
N ILE A 72 19.81 -22.27 -6.46
CA ILE A 72 20.64 -21.08 -6.21
C ILE A 72 21.92 -21.41 -5.42
N GLY A 73 22.17 -22.69 -5.10
CA GLY A 73 23.35 -23.11 -4.32
C GLY A 73 23.31 -22.68 -2.86
N ALA A 74 22.12 -22.49 -2.30
CA ALA A 74 21.94 -22.13 -0.89
C ALA A 74 21.64 -23.36 -0.04
N ASP A 75 22.19 -23.38 1.17
CA ASP A 75 21.79 -24.34 2.18
C ASP A 75 20.60 -23.80 3.03
N PRO A 76 19.41 -24.43 3.00
CA PRO A 76 18.21 -23.98 3.71
C PRO A 76 18.45 -23.76 5.20
N GLU A 77 19.17 -24.67 5.86
CA GLU A 77 19.42 -24.57 7.29
C GLU A 77 20.31 -23.36 7.59
N GLN A 78 21.39 -23.19 6.84
CA GLN A 78 22.29 -22.05 7.00
C GLN A 78 21.60 -20.70 6.72
N ILE A 79 20.80 -20.58 5.65
CA ILE A 79 20.10 -19.32 5.35
C ILE A 79 19.04 -18.98 6.40
N ILE A 80 18.36 -19.99 6.96
CA ILE A 80 17.40 -19.80 8.04
C ILE A 80 18.13 -19.36 9.31
N LEU A 81 19.21 -20.03 9.70
CA LEU A 81 20.00 -19.69 10.88
C LEU A 81 20.57 -18.27 10.80
N ALA A 82 21.17 -17.91 9.66
CA ALA A 82 21.67 -16.55 9.42
C ALA A 82 20.54 -15.52 9.49
N LYS A 83 19.37 -15.81 8.92
CA LYS A 83 18.21 -14.91 8.99
C LYS A 83 17.67 -14.77 10.41
N LEU A 84 17.68 -15.85 11.21
CA LEU A 84 17.25 -15.83 12.60
C LEU A 84 18.17 -14.96 13.46
N GLU A 85 19.48 -14.96 13.24
CA GLU A 85 20.41 -14.05 13.94
C GLU A 85 20.11 -12.58 13.63
N ILE A 86 19.91 -12.24 12.35
CA ILE A 86 19.48 -10.90 11.94
C ILE A 86 18.16 -10.53 12.63
N THR A 87 17.21 -11.47 12.66
CA THR A 87 15.89 -11.27 13.28
C THR A 87 15.99 -11.09 14.80
N ARG A 88 16.87 -11.82 15.50
CA ARG A 88 17.14 -11.63 16.94
C ARG A 88 17.70 -10.25 17.24
N ASN A 89 18.62 -9.76 16.41
CA ASN A 89 19.16 -8.41 16.56
C ASN A 89 18.12 -7.33 16.28
N LYS A 90 17.24 -7.55 15.28
CA LYS A 90 16.11 -6.67 14.97
C LYS A 90 15.05 -6.68 16.09
N TYR A 91 14.85 -7.81 16.76
CA TYR A 91 13.83 -8.01 17.79
C TYR A 91 14.41 -8.65 19.08
N PRO A 92 15.08 -7.85 19.94
CA PRO A 92 15.57 -8.33 21.23
C PRO A 92 14.43 -8.87 22.10
N VAL A 93 14.69 -9.92 22.88
CA VAL A 93 13.68 -10.64 23.69
C VAL A 93 12.87 -9.68 24.57
N ASP A 94 13.53 -8.73 25.23
CA ASP A 94 12.87 -7.76 26.13
C ASP A 94 11.90 -6.82 25.41
N LYS A 95 12.03 -6.67 24.08
CA LYS A 95 11.17 -5.83 23.24
C LYS A 95 10.12 -6.63 22.44
N ALA A 96 10.27 -7.95 22.34
CA ALA A 96 9.45 -8.82 21.47
C ALA A 96 8.62 -9.86 22.24
N ARG A 97 8.94 -10.15 23.50
CA ARG A 97 8.21 -11.13 24.32
C ARG A 97 6.77 -10.69 24.57
N GLY A 98 5.81 -11.41 23.97
CA GLY A 98 4.37 -11.21 24.18
C GLY A 98 3.81 -9.91 23.59
N ARG A 99 4.59 -9.16 22.81
CA ARG A 99 4.15 -7.90 22.17
C ARG A 99 4.31 -8.00 20.65
N SER A 100 3.24 -8.37 19.97
CA SER A 100 3.12 -8.29 18.51
C SER A 100 2.75 -6.86 18.05
N THR A 101 3.25 -5.82 18.74
CA THR A 101 2.89 -4.43 18.42
C THR A 101 4.03 -3.66 17.74
N ASN A 102 5.24 -4.19 17.69
CA ASN A 102 6.39 -3.52 17.07
C ASN A 102 6.44 -3.62 15.54
N ASN A 103 5.53 -4.38 14.92
CA ASN A 103 5.40 -4.48 13.48
C ASN A 103 3.93 -4.56 13.03
N TRP A 104 3.02 -3.99 13.82
CA TRP A 104 1.58 -3.97 13.51
C TRP A 104 1.29 -2.80 12.56
N PRO A 105 0.57 -3.02 11.45
CA PRO A 105 0.20 -1.94 10.55
C PRO A 105 -0.71 -0.96 11.26
N VAL A 106 -0.29 0.30 11.31
CA VAL A 106 -1.09 1.39 11.88
C VAL A 106 -1.23 2.52 10.88
N VAL A 107 -2.34 3.25 10.98
CA VAL A 107 -2.50 4.55 10.34
C VAL A 107 -2.40 5.62 11.41
N TYR A 108 -1.80 6.76 11.10
CA TYR A 108 -1.69 7.86 12.04
C TYR A 108 -1.96 9.20 11.36
N VAL A 109 -2.43 10.15 12.17
CA VAL A 109 -2.66 11.55 11.78
C VAL A 109 -1.76 12.42 12.65
N LEU A 110 -0.99 13.29 12.02
CA LEU A 110 -0.12 14.28 12.65
C LEU A 110 -0.65 15.68 12.35
N ASP A 111 -0.79 16.50 13.38
CA ASP A 111 -1.18 17.91 13.26
C ASP A 111 -0.45 18.79 14.29
N GLU A 112 -0.68 20.09 14.19
CA GLU A 112 -0.06 21.09 15.07
C GLU A 112 -0.78 21.27 16.41
N GLY A 113 -1.87 20.53 16.65
CA GLY A 113 -2.72 20.67 17.84
C GLY A 113 -3.57 21.94 17.83
N HIS A 114 -4.22 22.22 18.95
CA HIS A 114 -5.21 23.30 19.06
C HIS A 114 -4.61 24.73 19.09
N GLY A 115 -3.30 24.91 19.27
CA GLY A 115 -2.68 26.20 19.57
C GLY A 115 -1.90 26.92 18.45
N ALA A 116 -1.66 26.29 17.29
CA ALA A 116 -0.59 26.73 16.38
C ALA A 116 -1.00 27.56 15.14
N ALA A 117 -2.28 27.91 14.98
CA ALA A 117 -2.76 28.58 13.76
C ALA A 117 -2.35 30.08 13.64
N GLN A 118 -1.76 30.68 14.69
CA GLN A 118 -1.44 32.11 14.68
C GLN A 118 -0.18 32.39 13.84
N GLY A 119 -0.34 33.15 12.75
CA GLY A 119 0.77 33.76 12.00
C GLY A 119 1.09 33.16 10.63
N ARG A 120 0.30 32.22 10.11
CA ARG A 120 0.55 31.60 8.78
C ARG A 120 -0.10 32.38 7.62
N PRO A 121 0.58 32.53 6.47
CA PRO A 121 0.12 33.37 5.35
C PRO A 121 -1.21 32.95 4.71
N ASN A 122 -1.67 31.70 4.90
CA ASN A 122 -2.98 31.20 4.44
C ASN A 122 -3.95 30.83 5.58
N GLY A 123 -3.59 31.04 6.85
CA GLY A 123 -4.42 30.71 8.02
C GLY A 123 -4.70 29.22 8.28
N LEU A 124 -4.39 28.32 7.33
CA LEU A 124 -4.61 26.87 7.47
C LEU A 124 -3.47 26.20 8.25
N ARG A 125 -3.86 25.27 9.14
CA ARG A 125 -2.94 24.39 9.87
C ARG A 125 -2.47 23.24 8.98
N ASP A 126 -1.28 22.74 9.24
CA ASP A 126 -0.76 21.57 8.54
C ASP A 126 -1.28 20.28 9.17
N ILE A 127 -1.53 19.30 8.29
CA ILE A 127 -1.87 17.95 8.68
C ILE A 127 -1.15 16.95 7.78
N TYR A 128 -0.77 15.81 8.35
CA TYR A 128 -0.15 14.70 7.64
C TYR A 128 -0.84 13.41 8.05
N VAL A 129 -1.14 12.54 7.09
CA VAL A 129 -1.63 11.18 7.34
C VAL A 129 -0.55 10.22 6.88
N GLY A 130 -0.32 9.12 7.59
CA GLY A 130 0.56 8.08 7.08
C GLY A 130 0.24 6.72 7.65
N GLU A 131 0.65 5.67 6.94
CA GLU A 131 0.76 4.32 7.50
C GLU A 131 2.19 4.00 7.95
N SER A 132 2.32 3.03 8.86
CA SER A 132 3.59 2.36 9.09
C SER A 132 3.40 1.01 9.77
N LEU A 133 4.25 0.05 9.41
CA LEU A 133 4.50 -1.13 10.23
C LEU A 133 5.36 -0.81 11.47
N ASN A 134 6.19 0.24 11.41
CA ASN A 134 7.06 0.66 12.51
C ASN A 134 6.83 2.12 12.86
N ALA A 135 5.74 2.36 13.58
CA ALA A 135 5.31 3.70 13.99
C ALA A 135 6.41 4.47 14.73
N VAL A 136 7.16 3.82 15.62
CA VAL A 136 8.21 4.47 16.43
C VAL A 136 9.34 5.01 15.55
N ALA A 137 9.88 4.18 14.66
CA ALA A 137 10.93 4.62 13.73
C ALA A 137 10.43 5.74 12.81
N ARG A 138 9.19 5.62 12.32
CA ARG A 138 8.56 6.61 11.45
C ARG A 138 8.36 7.96 12.16
N MET A 139 7.96 7.97 13.44
CA MET A 139 7.85 9.21 14.22
C MET A 139 9.21 9.87 14.45
N GLY A 140 10.25 9.09 14.71
CA GLY A 140 11.62 9.59 14.78
C GLY A 140 12.09 10.25 13.49
N GLN A 141 11.65 9.77 12.32
CA GLN A 141 11.94 10.39 11.02
C GLN A 141 11.19 11.72 10.84
N HIS A 142 9.91 11.78 11.22
CA HIS A 142 9.11 13.01 11.11
C HIS A 142 9.68 14.14 11.97
N LEU A 143 10.13 13.84 13.19
CA LEU A 143 10.77 14.82 14.08
C LEU A 143 12.08 15.40 13.52
N LYS A 144 12.78 14.65 12.67
CA LYS A 144 14.02 15.10 12.01
C LYS A 144 13.77 15.89 10.72
N SER A 145 12.57 15.80 10.15
CA SER A 145 12.23 16.48 8.89
C SER A 145 11.88 17.94 9.16
N PRO A 146 12.57 18.93 8.57
CA PRO A 146 12.26 20.35 8.76
C PRO A 146 10.82 20.72 8.39
N GLN A 147 10.23 19.97 7.45
CA GLN A 147 8.87 20.17 6.96
C GLN A 147 7.81 19.64 7.91
N LYS A 148 8.14 18.69 8.80
CA LYS A 148 7.17 17.95 9.64
C LYS A 148 7.44 18.05 11.14
N GLN A 149 8.60 18.53 11.55
CA GLN A 149 9.00 18.68 12.96
C GLN A 149 8.04 19.54 13.81
N HIS A 150 7.24 20.39 13.16
CA HIS A 150 6.27 21.27 13.83
C HIS A 150 4.93 20.57 14.13
N LEU A 151 4.69 19.38 13.58
CA LEU A 151 3.52 18.56 13.88
C LEU A 151 3.75 17.87 15.23
N SER A 152 3.11 18.39 16.28
CA SER A 152 3.37 18.01 17.67
C SER A 152 2.35 17.03 18.23
N THR A 153 1.20 16.87 17.58
CA THR A 153 0.12 16.00 18.03
C THR A 153 0.01 14.81 17.10
N ILE A 154 -0.08 13.60 17.68
CA ILE A 154 -0.26 12.35 16.96
C ILE A 154 -1.52 11.63 17.42
N ARG A 155 -2.32 11.18 16.46
CA ARG A 155 -3.42 10.24 16.69
C ARG A 155 -3.11 8.96 15.94
N VAL A 156 -3.00 7.85 16.67
CA VAL A 156 -2.70 6.53 16.10
C VAL A 156 -3.98 5.71 16.04
N ILE A 157 -4.30 5.19 14.86
CA ILE A 157 -5.46 4.35 14.57
C ILE A 157 -4.95 2.92 14.47
N ILE A 158 -5.45 2.07 15.38
CA ILE A 158 -5.07 0.67 15.49
C ILE A 158 -6.34 -0.16 15.46
N ASP A 159 -6.36 -1.19 14.63
CA ASP A 159 -7.39 -2.20 14.59
C ASP A 159 -6.72 -3.57 14.42
N LEU A 160 -7.22 -4.59 15.13
CA LEU A 160 -6.67 -5.95 15.13
C LEU A 160 -6.93 -6.70 13.81
N THR A 161 -7.79 -6.17 12.95
CA THR A 161 -8.10 -6.72 11.63
C THR A 161 -7.29 -6.09 10.51
N PHE A 162 -6.55 -5.00 10.77
CA PHE A 162 -5.83 -4.29 9.73
C PHE A 162 -4.60 -5.04 9.23
N ASN A 163 -4.45 -5.07 7.91
CA ASN A 163 -3.24 -5.46 7.20
C ASN A 163 -2.68 -4.26 6.41
N LYS A 164 -1.53 -4.42 5.74
CA LYS A 164 -0.88 -3.33 4.99
C LYS A 164 -1.83 -2.70 3.96
N SER A 165 -2.59 -3.51 3.21
CA SER A 165 -3.53 -3.03 2.19
C SER A 165 -4.66 -2.19 2.78
N VAL A 166 -5.22 -2.60 3.93
CA VAL A 166 -6.26 -1.84 4.64
C VAL A 166 -5.71 -0.49 5.12
N CYS A 167 -4.49 -0.47 5.68
CA CYS A 167 -3.87 0.76 6.14
C CYS A 167 -3.58 1.75 4.99
N LEU A 168 -3.15 1.26 3.83
CA LEU A 168 -2.94 2.08 2.63
C LEU A 168 -4.25 2.69 2.09
N ASP A 169 -5.36 1.93 2.07
CA ASP A 169 -6.68 2.44 1.67
C ASP A 169 -7.22 3.43 2.72
N LEU A 170 -7.04 3.17 4.02
CA LEU A 170 -7.45 4.09 5.07
C LEU A 170 -6.63 5.40 5.05
N GLU A 171 -5.32 5.34 4.83
CA GLU A 171 -4.48 6.52 4.62
C GLU A 171 -5.01 7.34 3.42
N SER A 172 -5.19 6.68 2.28
CA SER A 172 -5.71 7.33 1.06
C SER A 172 -7.09 7.95 1.30
N TYR A 173 -8.00 7.24 1.99
CA TYR A 173 -9.32 7.72 2.36
C TYR A 173 -9.24 8.98 3.22
N LEU A 174 -8.44 8.98 4.29
CA LEU A 174 -8.32 10.13 5.19
C LEU A 174 -7.69 11.35 4.51
N ILE A 175 -6.69 11.15 3.62
CA ILE A 175 -6.10 12.23 2.82
C ILE A 175 -7.17 12.91 1.94
N GLN A 176 -8.01 12.11 1.26
CA GLN A 176 -9.10 12.64 0.43
C GLN A 176 -10.12 13.41 1.25
N MET A 177 -10.55 12.85 2.38
CA MET A 177 -11.53 13.48 3.25
C MET A 177 -11.00 14.79 3.82
N LEU A 178 -9.74 14.85 4.26
CA LEU A 178 -9.13 16.06 4.80
C LEU A 178 -8.95 17.13 3.73
N ALA A 179 -8.55 16.74 2.52
CA ALA A 179 -8.43 17.65 1.40
C ALA A 179 -9.80 18.26 1.00
N GLY A 180 -10.89 17.48 1.08
CA GLY A 180 -12.24 17.95 0.80
C GLY A 180 -12.88 18.77 1.94
N ASP A 181 -12.52 18.49 3.20
CA ASP A 181 -12.95 19.30 4.35
C ASP A 181 -12.44 20.75 4.22
N GLY A 182 -11.18 20.90 3.80
CA GLY A 182 -10.57 22.19 3.49
C GLY A 182 -10.12 23.00 4.71
N ALA A 183 -10.24 22.45 5.93
CA ALA A 183 -9.76 23.11 7.15
C ALA A 183 -8.24 23.03 7.35
N TYR A 184 -7.55 22.14 6.62
CA TYR A 184 -6.11 21.92 6.76
C TYR A 184 -5.39 21.95 5.41
N ARG A 185 -4.09 22.30 5.45
CA ARG A 185 -3.15 22.03 4.37
C ARG A 185 -2.58 20.62 4.55
N VAL A 186 -3.05 19.67 3.74
CA VAL A 186 -2.59 18.28 3.78
C VAL A 186 -1.22 18.16 3.11
N LEU A 187 -0.17 17.84 3.89
CA LEU A 187 1.22 17.88 3.42
C LEU A 187 1.55 16.79 2.39
N ASN A 188 0.92 15.62 2.49
CA ASN A 188 1.13 14.48 1.59
C ASN A 188 -0.03 14.26 0.61
N ARG A 189 -0.76 15.34 0.28
CA ARG A 189 -1.88 15.29 -0.68
C ARG A 189 -1.48 14.70 -2.05
N ASN A 190 -0.21 14.84 -2.43
CA ASN A 190 0.30 14.43 -3.75
C ASN A 190 0.78 12.97 -3.83
N ASN A 191 0.90 12.26 -2.70
CA ASN A 191 1.36 10.87 -2.71
C ASN A 191 0.21 9.96 -3.13
N GLY A 192 0.46 9.14 -4.15
CA GLY A 192 -0.53 8.40 -4.94
C GLY A 192 -1.67 7.79 -4.12
N ILE A 193 -2.89 8.05 -4.58
CA ILE A 193 -4.10 7.46 -4.00
C ILE A 193 -4.28 6.07 -4.55
N ILE A 194 -4.34 5.11 -3.64
CA ILE A 194 -4.41 3.70 -3.97
C ILE A 194 -5.88 3.33 -4.15
N GLY A 195 -6.24 2.97 -5.38
CA GLY A 195 -7.56 2.46 -5.78
C GLY A 195 -7.64 0.93 -5.80
N SER A 196 -6.73 0.22 -5.12
CA SER A 196 -6.61 -1.24 -5.22
C SER A 196 -7.77 -1.98 -4.58
N ASN A 197 -8.27 -3.02 -5.26
CA ASN A 197 -9.21 -3.98 -4.68
C ASN A 197 -8.43 -5.03 -3.88
N TYR A 198 -8.85 -5.26 -2.63
CA TYR A 198 -8.27 -6.28 -1.75
C TYR A 198 -9.37 -7.03 -0.99
N TYR A 199 -9.01 -8.18 -0.42
CA TYR A 199 -9.94 -9.08 0.25
C TYR A 199 -10.76 -8.35 1.33
N GLN A 200 -12.09 -8.53 1.30
CA GLN A 200 -13.07 -7.92 2.23
C GLN A 200 -13.07 -6.39 2.31
N ARG A 201 -12.54 -5.69 1.30
CA ARG A 201 -12.45 -4.21 1.27
C ARG A 201 -13.74 -3.49 1.67
N ASP A 202 -14.90 -3.94 1.21
CA ASP A 202 -16.18 -3.29 1.53
C ASP A 202 -16.48 -3.34 3.03
N GLN A 203 -16.18 -4.46 3.69
CA GLN A 203 -16.34 -4.62 5.14
C GLN A 203 -15.41 -3.66 5.91
N TYR A 204 -14.16 -3.52 5.47
CA TYR A 204 -13.22 -2.56 6.08
C TYR A 204 -13.66 -1.11 5.88
N ARG A 205 -14.22 -0.78 4.72
CA ARG A 205 -14.71 0.58 4.41
C ARG A 205 -15.89 1.01 5.27
N GLU A 206 -16.73 0.09 5.74
CA GLU A 206 -17.75 0.41 6.75
C GLU A 206 -17.08 0.91 8.05
N GLY A 207 -15.97 0.28 8.46
CA GLY A 207 -15.16 0.69 9.60
C GLY A 207 -14.53 2.08 9.44
N PHE A 208 -14.20 2.51 8.23
CA PHE A 208 -13.57 3.81 7.98
C PHE A 208 -14.48 4.98 8.38
N ARG A 209 -15.80 4.82 8.25
CA ARG A 209 -16.76 5.83 8.72
C ARG A 209 -16.69 6.02 10.23
N ASN A 210 -16.48 4.95 10.99
CA ASN A 210 -16.30 5.04 12.44
C ASN A 210 -15.00 5.75 12.81
N VAL A 211 -13.92 5.49 12.07
CA VAL A 211 -12.64 6.22 12.22
C VAL A 211 -12.84 7.71 11.95
N PHE A 212 -13.52 8.06 10.85
CA PHE A 212 -13.85 9.45 10.52
C PHE A 212 -14.63 10.15 11.65
N VAL A 213 -15.67 9.50 12.17
CA VAL A 213 -16.50 10.07 13.24
C VAL A 213 -15.68 10.33 14.51
N LYS A 214 -14.80 9.40 14.91
CA LYS A 214 -13.92 9.60 16.07
C LYS A 214 -12.93 10.76 15.84
N LEU A 215 -12.32 10.84 14.65
CA LEU A 215 -11.43 11.95 14.31
C LEU A 215 -12.17 13.29 14.26
N ALA A 216 -13.43 13.32 13.79
CA ALA A 216 -14.27 14.51 13.83
C ALA A 216 -14.55 14.97 15.26
N GLN A 217 -14.82 14.03 16.18
CA GLN A 217 -14.98 14.32 17.62
C GLN A 217 -13.69 14.91 18.23
N ASP A 218 -12.53 14.46 17.76
CA ASP A 218 -11.21 14.99 18.16
C ASP A 218 -10.83 16.31 17.45
N GLY A 219 -11.76 16.90 16.68
CA GLY A 219 -11.59 18.18 16.01
C GLY A 219 -10.76 18.15 14.71
N ILE A 220 -10.51 16.97 14.15
CA ILE A 220 -9.78 16.80 12.88
C ILE A 220 -10.64 17.13 11.66
N PHE A 221 -11.96 16.95 11.74
CA PHE A 221 -12.89 17.29 10.66
C PHE A 221 -13.89 18.34 11.11
N THR A 222 -14.21 19.27 10.22
CA THR A 222 -15.18 20.35 10.48
C THR A 222 -16.53 20.11 9.82
N ARG A 223 -16.55 19.22 8.81
CA ARG A 223 -17.73 18.88 8.01
C ARG A 223 -18.05 17.40 8.13
N SER A 224 -19.31 17.06 7.86
CA SER A 224 -19.75 15.66 7.77
C SER A 224 -19.27 15.02 6.46
N ILE A 225 -19.23 13.68 6.43
CA ILE A 225 -18.88 12.94 5.20
C ILE A 225 -19.70 13.40 3.99
N PRO A 226 -21.05 13.50 4.05
CA PRO A 226 -21.83 13.96 2.90
C PRO A 226 -21.52 15.41 2.49
N ALA A 227 -21.20 16.29 3.44
CA ALA A 227 -20.86 17.67 3.14
C ALA A 227 -19.49 17.77 2.43
N ILE A 228 -18.53 16.93 2.84
CA ILE A 228 -17.23 16.82 2.18
C ILE A 228 -17.39 16.24 0.78
N GLU A 229 -18.07 15.10 0.65
CA GLU A 229 -18.27 14.38 -0.62
C GLU A 229 -18.99 15.20 -1.69
N ASN A 230 -19.86 16.12 -1.26
CA ASN A 230 -20.58 17.03 -2.16
C ASN A 230 -19.86 18.36 -2.42
N SER A 231 -18.73 18.63 -1.76
CA SER A 231 -17.96 19.84 -2.01
C SER A 231 -17.27 19.82 -3.37
N ASP A 232 -17.15 20.99 -4.01
CA ASP A 232 -16.41 21.12 -5.27
C ASP A 232 -14.94 20.70 -5.09
N LEU A 233 -14.35 21.03 -3.94
CA LEU A 233 -12.98 20.64 -3.57
C LEU A 233 -12.78 19.13 -3.58
N PHE A 234 -13.78 18.35 -3.15
CA PHE A 234 -13.71 16.89 -3.14
C PHE A 234 -14.11 16.28 -4.49
N ARG A 235 -15.21 16.74 -5.08
CA ARG A 235 -15.74 16.23 -6.37
C ARG A 235 -14.78 16.46 -7.52
N LEU A 236 -14.09 17.60 -7.52
CA LEU A 236 -13.13 18.02 -8.52
C LEU A 236 -11.68 17.79 -8.07
N SER A 237 -11.49 17.09 -6.96
CA SER A 237 -10.16 16.78 -6.44
C SER A 237 -9.40 15.95 -7.48
N PRO A 238 -8.21 16.37 -7.94
CA PRO A 238 -7.38 15.59 -8.88
C PRO A 238 -6.85 14.28 -8.28
N PHE A 239 -7.21 14.04 -7.02
CA PHE A 239 -6.81 12.95 -6.16
C PHE A 239 -7.90 11.86 -6.11
N LYS A 240 -9.09 12.11 -6.68
CA LYS A 240 -10.09 11.05 -6.82
C LYS A 240 -9.60 10.01 -7.84
N ALA A 241 -9.67 8.73 -7.48
CA ALA A 241 -9.42 7.66 -8.45
C ALA A 241 -10.38 7.82 -9.63
N LEU A 242 -9.83 7.83 -10.85
CA LEU A 242 -10.62 7.89 -12.06
C LEU A 242 -11.44 6.60 -12.19
N THR A 243 -12.66 6.70 -12.73
CA THR A 243 -13.36 5.51 -13.20
C THR A 243 -12.59 4.89 -14.37
N GLU A 244 -12.85 3.63 -14.70
CA GLU A 244 -12.20 2.95 -15.82
C GLU A 244 -12.35 3.74 -17.15
N ASP A 245 -13.56 4.20 -17.45
CA ASP A 245 -13.82 5.05 -18.62
C ASP A 245 -13.05 6.37 -18.61
N GLN A 246 -12.91 7.00 -17.43
CA GLN A 246 -12.16 8.25 -17.27
C GLN A 246 -10.65 8.01 -17.41
N ALA A 247 -10.14 6.91 -16.85
CA ALA A 247 -8.74 6.51 -16.95
C ALA A 247 -8.36 6.22 -18.41
N ASN A 248 -9.20 5.44 -19.12
CA ASN A 248 -9.04 5.16 -20.54
C ASN A 248 -9.05 6.44 -21.37
N SER A 249 -9.95 7.39 -21.05
CA SER A 249 -9.99 8.70 -21.71
C SER A 249 -8.70 9.49 -21.49
N VAL A 250 -8.20 9.56 -20.25
CA VAL A 250 -6.93 10.23 -19.92
C VAL A 250 -5.76 9.59 -20.67
N GLU A 251 -5.68 8.26 -20.70
CA GLU A 251 -4.62 7.53 -21.41
C GLU A 251 -4.60 7.86 -22.90
N GLN A 252 -5.76 7.84 -23.56
CA GLN A 252 -5.87 8.20 -24.97
C GLN A 252 -5.46 9.65 -25.24
N ILE A 253 -5.87 10.58 -24.36
CA ILE A 253 -5.51 12.00 -24.47
C ILE A 253 -3.99 12.17 -24.35
N VAL A 254 -3.36 11.53 -23.36
CA VAL A 254 -1.91 11.63 -23.14
C VAL A 254 -1.14 10.98 -24.29
N LYS A 255 -1.57 9.81 -24.79
CA LYS A 255 -0.96 9.15 -25.96
C LYS A 255 -1.02 10.04 -27.22
N GLY A 256 -2.18 10.64 -27.48
CA GLY A 256 -2.36 11.57 -28.60
C GLY A 256 -1.46 12.81 -28.45
N PHE A 257 -1.49 13.43 -27.28
CA PHE A 257 -0.66 14.59 -26.96
C PHE A 257 0.84 14.33 -27.17
N LEU A 258 1.36 13.19 -26.69
CA LEU A 258 2.76 12.82 -26.86
C LEU A 258 3.11 12.56 -28.34
N ALA A 259 2.23 11.88 -29.08
CA ALA A 259 2.44 11.64 -30.51
C ALA A 259 2.49 12.95 -31.31
N ASP A 260 1.60 13.90 -31.00
CA ASP A 260 1.57 15.21 -31.64
C ASP A 260 2.77 16.07 -31.26
N LEU A 261 3.22 15.99 -30.00
CA LEU A 261 4.43 16.66 -29.51
C LEU A 261 5.68 16.20 -30.29
N VAL A 262 5.82 14.89 -30.53
CA VAL A 262 6.94 14.32 -31.32
C VAL A 262 6.87 14.77 -32.77
N ARG A 263 5.66 14.88 -33.34
CA ARG A 263 5.45 15.29 -34.74
C ARG A 263 5.46 16.81 -34.94
N GLY A 264 5.44 17.59 -33.86
CA GLY A 264 5.38 19.06 -33.91
C GLY A 264 4.07 19.61 -34.49
N VAL A 265 2.98 18.84 -34.44
CA VAL A 265 1.67 19.23 -34.98
C VAL A 265 0.74 19.72 -33.88
N ARG A 266 -0.19 20.60 -34.26
CA ARG A 266 -1.29 21.02 -33.38
C ARG A 266 -2.52 20.19 -33.70
N SER A 267 -3.14 19.65 -32.67
CA SER A 267 -4.40 18.91 -32.76
C SER A 267 -5.40 19.42 -31.73
N THR A 268 -6.66 19.03 -31.91
CA THR A 268 -7.75 19.31 -30.96
C THR A 268 -8.33 17.97 -30.51
N ILE A 269 -8.38 17.74 -29.20
CA ILE A 269 -9.02 16.56 -28.61
C ILE A 269 -10.36 16.98 -28.02
N VAL A 270 -11.43 16.27 -28.39
CA VAL A 270 -12.79 16.54 -27.91
C VAL A 270 -13.21 15.41 -26.97
N ILE A 271 -13.54 15.76 -25.73
CA ILE A 271 -14.03 14.83 -24.72
C ILE A 271 -15.57 14.91 -24.68
N GLN A 272 -16.24 13.82 -25.04
CA GLN A 272 -17.70 13.71 -25.03
C GLN A 272 -18.19 12.78 -23.91
N GLY A 273 -19.35 13.09 -23.34
CA GLY A 273 -20.02 12.24 -22.36
C GLY A 273 -21.25 12.92 -21.77
N ASP A 274 -22.15 12.13 -21.20
CA ASP A 274 -23.41 12.60 -20.62
C ASP A 274 -23.22 13.51 -19.39
N PRO A 275 -24.23 14.30 -18.98
CA PRO A 275 -24.19 15.05 -17.73
C PRO A 275 -23.83 14.14 -16.55
N GLY A 276 -22.90 14.57 -15.70
CA GLY A 276 -22.49 13.80 -14.52
C GLY A 276 -21.39 12.76 -14.73
N THR A 277 -20.93 12.49 -15.96
CA THR A 277 -19.87 11.49 -16.23
C THR A 277 -18.46 11.92 -15.80
N GLY A 278 -18.31 13.10 -15.18
CA GLY A 278 -17.04 13.56 -14.62
C GLY A 278 -16.04 14.15 -15.62
N LYS A 279 -16.51 14.71 -16.74
CA LYS A 279 -15.66 15.43 -17.73
C LYS A 279 -14.72 16.46 -17.09
N THR A 280 -15.22 17.23 -16.13
CA THR A 280 -14.43 18.23 -15.40
C THR A 280 -13.32 17.57 -14.55
N VAL A 281 -13.57 16.38 -14.00
CA VAL A 281 -12.58 15.62 -13.23
C VAL A 281 -11.44 15.19 -14.15
N VAL A 282 -11.74 14.68 -15.35
CA VAL A 282 -10.74 14.32 -16.37
C VAL A 282 -9.87 15.52 -16.74
N ALA A 283 -10.48 16.69 -16.98
CA ALA A 283 -9.75 17.90 -17.33
C ALA A 283 -8.82 18.38 -16.20
N ILE A 284 -9.31 18.40 -14.96
CA ILE A 284 -8.50 18.81 -13.79
C ILE A 284 -7.38 17.81 -13.51
N PHE A 285 -7.66 16.52 -13.65
CA PHE A 285 -6.65 15.47 -13.53
C PHE A 285 -5.53 15.64 -14.55
N LEU A 286 -5.86 15.87 -15.83
CA LEU A 286 -4.87 16.11 -16.89
C LEU A 286 -4.00 17.32 -16.61
N MET A 287 -4.60 18.44 -16.18
CA MET A 287 -3.85 19.65 -15.81
C MET A 287 -2.89 19.39 -14.65
N LYS A 288 -3.33 18.63 -13.65
CA LYS A 288 -2.48 18.21 -12.52
C LYS A 288 -1.35 17.30 -12.99
N LEU A 289 -1.64 16.31 -13.82
CA LEU A 289 -0.65 15.38 -14.37
C LEU A 289 0.46 16.14 -15.13
N LEU A 290 0.09 17.14 -15.94
CA LEU A 290 1.06 17.99 -16.63
C LEU A 290 1.88 18.87 -15.67
N LEU A 291 1.26 19.40 -14.62
CA LEU A 291 1.96 20.16 -13.59
C LEU A 291 2.94 19.29 -12.81
N ASP A 292 2.55 18.07 -12.46
CA ASP A 292 3.43 17.12 -11.78
C ASP A 292 4.64 16.79 -12.63
N ILE A 293 4.44 16.49 -13.92
CA ILE A 293 5.53 16.26 -14.90
C ILE A 293 6.48 17.46 -14.94
N LYS A 294 5.95 18.68 -14.87
CA LYS A 294 6.78 19.91 -14.83
C LYS A 294 7.59 20.02 -13.54
N THR A 295 7.04 19.59 -12.40
CA THR A 295 7.71 19.65 -11.09
C THR A 295 8.63 18.45 -10.81
N PHE A 296 8.54 17.40 -11.63
CA PHE A 296 9.40 16.22 -11.56
C PHE A 296 10.86 16.61 -11.80
N THR A 297 11.68 16.55 -10.74
CA THR A 297 13.08 17.00 -10.76
C THR A 297 14.09 15.85 -10.59
N SER A 298 13.65 14.65 -10.20
CA SER A 298 14.49 13.44 -10.24
C SER A 298 13.65 12.15 -10.29
N LEU A 299 14.23 11.07 -10.80
CA LEU A 299 13.66 9.72 -10.82
C LEU A 299 13.64 9.05 -9.43
N GLU A 300 14.17 9.69 -8.38
CA GLU A 300 14.24 9.13 -7.02
C GLU A 300 12.88 9.11 -6.29
N ASP A 301 11.86 9.83 -6.80
CA ASP A 301 10.48 9.78 -6.29
C ASP A 301 9.62 8.69 -6.95
N LEU A 302 10.18 7.98 -7.95
CA LEU A 302 9.60 6.79 -8.57
C LEU A 302 10.47 5.58 -8.22
N ASP A 303 10.50 5.17 -6.94
CA ASP A 303 10.45 3.73 -6.63
C ASP A 303 10.38 3.36 -5.14
N SER A 304 9.95 2.09 -4.96
CA SER A 304 10.04 1.23 -3.77
C SER A 304 8.86 1.22 -2.78
N ASP A 305 7.71 0.78 -3.26
CA ASP A 305 6.82 -0.18 -2.57
C ASP A 305 5.45 -0.17 -3.27
N SER A 306 5.37 -0.82 -4.43
CA SER A 306 4.15 -1.52 -4.85
C SER A 306 4.37 -3.00 -4.60
#